data_AF-A0A3G1KNY4-F1
#
_entry.id   AF-A0A3G1KNY4-F1
#
_cell.length_a   1.000
_cell.length_b   1.000
_cell.length_c   1.000
_cell.angle_alpha   90.00
_cell.angle_beta   90.00
_cell.angle_gamma   90.00
#
_symmetry.space_group_name_H-M   'P 1'
#
loop_
_entity.id
_entity.type
_entity.pdbx_description
1 polymer ?
#
loop_
_entity_poly.entity_id
_entity_poly.type
_entity_poly.pdbx_seq_one_letter_code
_entity_poly.pdbx_strand_id
1 'polypeptide(L)'
;MFINITKEKDGHVEPPVNKNLQSHYSRPILDKSTKIGDLVLAREESYGSYVCQVEKIIPGGFIEVTVLSVEEYPSQHAIFWREKISPRKPHGFRSQKRFHNYEPYLGATPDYRQSLLKAIDTAMFLAGIRGDREELEVLQSHRDELIPRAIA
;
A
#
# COMPACT_ATOMS: atom_id res chain seq x y z
N MET A 1 6.96 8.03 -41.00
CA MET A 1 7.14 9.38 -41.58
C MET A 1 6.06 10.26 -40.95
N PHE A 2 6.44 11.16 -40.05
CA PHE A 2 5.49 12.08 -39.40
C PHE A 2 5.93 13.50 -39.72
N ILE A 3 5.00 14.31 -40.22
CA ILE A 3 5.22 15.69 -40.64
C ILE A 3 4.97 16.57 -39.42
N ASN A 4 6.01 17.23 -38.92
CA ASN A 4 5.88 18.30 -37.93
C ASN A 4 5.49 19.59 -38.67
N ILE A 5 4.34 20.15 -38.33
CA ILE A 5 3.96 21.50 -38.78
C ILE A 5 4.27 22.44 -37.62
N THR A 6 5.35 23.20 -37.75
CA THR A 6 5.64 24.37 -36.92
C THR A 6 4.93 25.59 -37.51
N LYS A 7 4.03 26.21 -36.73
CA LYS A 7 3.61 27.59 -36.98
C LYS A 7 4.40 28.49 -36.03
N GLU A 8 5.32 29.26 -36.59
CA GLU A 8 5.96 30.37 -35.90
C GLU A 8 5.05 31.61 -35.97
N LYS A 9 4.69 32.15 -34.81
CA LYS A 9 4.47 33.59 -34.64
C LYS A 9 4.94 34.01 -33.25
N ASP A 10 5.80 35.01 -33.25
CA ASP A 10 6.14 35.91 -32.15
C ASP A 10 6.88 35.29 -30.94
N GLY A 11 8.20 35.17 -31.07
CA GLY A 11 9.17 35.64 -30.05
C GLY A 11 9.14 35.04 -28.64
N HIS A 12 8.34 34.02 -28.37
CA HIS A 12 8.34 33.27 -27.12
C HIS A 12 8.39 31.78 -27.43
N VAL A 13 9.54 31.17 -27.15
CA VAL A 13 9.67 29.71 -27.14
C VAL A 13 9.04 29.23 -25.84
N GLU A 14 7.73 28.98 -25.87
CA GLU A 14 7.13 28.13 -24.85
C GLU A 14 7.73 26.73 -25.00
N PRO A 15 8.25 26.10 -23.92
CA PRO A 15 8.70 24.72 -24.00
C PRO A 15 7.52 23.87 -24.49
N PRO A 16 7.77 22.83 -25.32
CA PRO A 16 6.71 21.95 -25.75
C PRO A 16 6.03 21.38 -24.50
N VAL A 17 4.78 21.78 -24.27
CA VAL A 17 3.94 21.18 -23.24
C VAL A 17 3.78 19.73 -23.64
N ASN A 18 4.56 18.88 -22.99
CA ASN A 18 4.49 17.45 -23.15
C ASN A 18 3.13 17.00 -22.59
N LYS A 19 2.12 16.96 -23.47
CA LYS A 19 0.76 16.51 -23.15
C LYS A 19 0.70 15.04 -22.70
N ASN A 20 1.82 14.33 -22.65
CA ASN A 20 1.94 12.98 -22.11
C ASN A 20 2.37 12.89 -20.63
N LEU A 21 2.44 14.01 -19.90
CA LEU A 21 2.60 14.00 -18.43
C LEU A 21 1.27 14.00 -17.66
N GLN A 22 0.20 13.50 -18.29
CA GLN A 22 -1.06 13.20 -17.62
C GLN A 22 -1.30 11.69 -17.64
N SER A 23 -0.91 11.02 -16.54
CA SER A 23 -1.64 9.92 -15.87
C SER A 23 -0.72 8.90 -15.19
N HIS A 24 -0.04 9.29 -14.11
CA HIS A 24 0.42 8.33 -13.09
C HIS A 24 -0.45 8.33 -11.83
N TYR A 25 -1.51 9.14 -11.81
CA TYR A 25 -2.64 8.88 -10.93
C TYR A 25 -3.54 7.89 -11.65
N SER A 26 -3.31 6.60 -11.41
CA SER A 26 -4.34 5.58 -11.62
C SER A 26 -5.59 6.10 -10.93
N ARG A 27 -6.59 6.55 -11.71
CA ARG A 27 -7.90 6.86 -11.15
C ARG A 27 -8.32 5.59 -10.40
N PRO A 28 -8.77 5.68 -9.13
CA PRO A 28 -9.32 4.52 -8.48
C PRO A 28 -10.42 4.00 -9.40
N ILE A 29 -10.24 2.78 -9.90
CA ILE A 29 -11.29 2.07 -10.58
C ILE A 29 -12.31 1.87 -9.47
N LEU A 30 -13.27 2.79 -9.38
CA LEU A 30 -14.45 2.56 -8.59
C LEU A 30 -15.16 1.42 -9.31
N ASP A 31 -14.78 0.20 -8.98
CA ASP A 31 -15.53 -0.93 -9.46
C ASP A 31 -16.90 -0.83 -8.82
N LYS A 32 -17.87 -0.40 -9.62
CA LYS A 32 -19.27 -0.18 -9.21
C LYS A 32 -19.90 -1.47 -8.68
N SER A 33 -19.20 -2.60 -8.76
CA SER A 33 -19.59 -3.89 -8.20
C SER A 33 -19.40 -4.02 -6.69
N THR A 34 -18.50 -3.24 -6.05
CA THR A 34 -18.15 -3.40 -4.63
C THR A 34 -19.34 -3.04 -3.74
N LYS A 35 -19.68 -3.93 -2.81
CA LYS A 35 -20.79 -3.80 -1.85
C LYS A 35 -20.31 -3.92 -0.41
N ILE A 36 -21.15 -3.48 0.52
CA ILE A 36 -20.95 -3.75 1.95
C ILE A 36 -20.97 -5.26 2.17
N GLY A 37 -20.00 -5.75 2.95
CA GLY A 37 -19.79 -7.17 3.22
C GLY A 37 -18.78 -7.85 2.29
N ASP A 38 -18.45 -7.26 1.14
CA ASP A 38 -17.47 -7.82 0.22
C ASP A 38 -16.06 -7.81 0.82
N LEU A 39 -15.25 -8.79 0.39
CA LEU A 39 -13.83 -8.82 0.68
C LEU A 39 -13.06 -8.04 -0.37
N VAL A 40 -12.11 -7.23 0.09
CA VAL A 40 -11.25 -6.41 -0.76
C VAL A 40 -9.80 -6.52 -0.30
N LEU A 41 -8.88 -6.37 -1.24
CA LEU A 41 -7.48 -6.15 -0.96
C LEU A 41 -7.23 -4.64 -1.00
N ALA A 42 -7.10 -4.04 0.18
CA ALA A 42 -6.83 -2.62 0.35
C ALA A 42 -5.32 -2.37 0.46
N ARG A 43 -4.80 -1.40 -0.27
CA ARG A 43 -3.35 -1.14 -0.35
C ARG A 43 -3.03 0.31 -0.04
N GLU A 44 -1.95 0.51 0.70
CA GLU A 44 -1.39 1.83 0.95
C GLU A 44 0.13 1.74 0.98
N GLU A 45 0.81 2.42 0.03
CA GLU A 45 2.25 2.24 -0.27
C GLU A 45 3.15 2.23 0.97
N SER A 46 2.85 3.07 1.95
CA SER A 46 3.65 3.18 3.19
C SER A 46 3.10 2.40 4.37
N TYR A 47 1.83 1.99 4.32
CA TYR A 47 1.13 1.37 5.45
C TYR A 47 0.81 -0.10 5.23
N GLY A 48 1.21 -0.67 4.09
CA GLY A 48 1.05 -2.09 3.78
C GLY A 48 -0.23 -2.40 3.02
N SER A 49 -0.46 -3.70 2.84
CA SER A 49 -1.59 -4.24 2.09
C SER A 49 -2.38 -5.21 2.97
N TYR A 50 -3.70 -5.15 2.91
CA TYR A 50 -4.59 -5.84 3.83
C TYR A 50 -5.79 -6.46 3.12
N VAL A 51 -6.19 -7.65 3.54
CA VAL A 51 -7.51 -8.18 3.20
C VAL A 51 -8.50 -7.65 4.23
N CYS A 52 -9.55 -7.02 3.75
CA CYS A 52 -10.53 -6.34 4.57
C CYS A 52 -11.95 -6.68 4.15
N GLN A 53 -12.90 -6.52 5.07
CA GLN A 53 -14.33 -6.53 4.77
C GLN A 53 -14.85 -5.11 4.66
N VAL A 54 -15.63 -4.82 3.62
CA VAL A 54 -16.23 -3.49 3.42
C VAL A 54 -17.37 -3.27 4.41
N GLU A 55 -17.26 -2.23 5.24
CA GLU A 55 -18.30 -1.80 6.18
C GLU A 55 -19.17 -0.69 5.59
N LYS A 56 -18.56 0.21 4.82
CA LYS A 56 -19.24 1.38 4.28
C LYS A 56 -18.58 1.86 2.98
N ILE A 57 -19.41 2.24 2.02
CA ILE A 57 -18.98 2.90 0.79
C ILE A 57 -19.18 4.41 0.96
N ILE A 58 -18.10 5.17 0.77
CA ILE A 58 -18.06 6.62 1.00
C ILE A 58 -17.98 7.33 -0.37
N PRO A 59 -18.75 8.41 -0.59
CA PRO A 59 -18.63 9.22 -1.79
C PRO A 59 -17.18 9.66 -2.06
N GLY A 60 -16.80 9.69 -3.35
CA GLY A 60 -15.46 10.14 -3.75
C GLY A 60 -14.40 9.04 -3.78
N GLY A 61 -14.78 7.76 -3.81
CA GLY A 61 -13.83 6.67 -4.06
C GLY A 61 -13.33 5.93 -2.84
N PHE A 62 -13.83 6.27 -1.66
CA PHE A 62 -13.33 5.70 -0.42
C PHE A 62 -14.24 4.59 0.08
N ILE A 63 -13.64 3.65 0.79
CA ILE A 63 -14.34 2.62 1.57
C ILE A 63 -13.86 2.67 3.01
N GLU A 64 -14.78 2.43 3.94
CA GLU A 64 -14.47 2.07 5.32
C GLU A 64 -14.50 0.56 5.42
N VAL A 65 -13.47 -0.01 6.02
CA VAL A 65 -13.27 -1.46 6.06
C VAL A 65 -12.82 -1.92 7.44
N THR A 66 -13.13 -3.17 7.74
CA THR A 66 -12.59 -3.89 8.88
C THR A 66 -11.40 -4.74 8.41
N VAL A 67 -10.22 -4.52 8.99
CA VAL A 67 -9.00 -5.29 8.65
C VAL A 67 -9.12 -6.72 9.16
N LEU A 68 -8.93 -7.71 8.27
CA LEU A 68 -9.04 -9.13 8.59
C LEU A 68 -7.70 -9.86 8.54
N SER A 69 -6.84 -9.52 7.59
CA SER A 69 -5.50 -10.12 7.47
C SER A 69 -4.49 -9.15 6.86
N VAL A 70 -3.20 -9.46 7.01
CA VAL A 70 -2.09 -8.68 6.47
C VAL A 70 -1.50 -9.40 5.28
N GLU A 71 -1.51 -8.78 4.11
CA GLU A 71 -0.89 -9.32 2.88
C GLU A 71 0.57 -8.82 2.76
N GLU A 72 0.80 -7.55 3.09
CA GLU A 72 2.11 -6.91 2.98
C GLU A 72 2.38 -6.06 4.23
N TYR A 73 3.58 -6.21 4.79
CA TYR A 73 3.99 -5.46 5.98
C TYR A 73 4.25 -3.98 5.60
N PRO A 74 3.90 -3.01 6.47
CA PRO A 74 4.22 -1.60 6.22
C PRO A 74 5.70 -1.37 5.93
N SER A 75 5.99 -0.45 5.01
CA SER A 75 7.36 0.03 4.82
C SER A 75 7.90 0.66 6.09
N GLN A 76 9.18 0.43 6.40
CA GLN A 76 9.85 1.08 7.53
C GLN A 76 10.54 2.39 7.14
N HIS A 77 10.40 2.84 5.89
CA HIS A 77 11.05 4.05 5.40
C HIS A 77 10.11 5.27 5.42
N ALA A 78 10.64 6.46 5.66
CA ALA A 78 9.83 7.68 5.61
C ALA A 78 9.28 7.92 4.19
N ILE A 79 8.03 8.40 4.09
CA ILE A 79 7.32 8.56 2.81
C ILE A 79 8.09 9.49 1.86
N PHE A 80 8.62 10.59 2.39
CA PHE A 80 9.37 11.60 1.61
C PHE A 80 10.89 11.39 1.62
N TRP A 81 11.41 10.53 2.49
CA TRP A 81 12.85 10.30 2.65
C TRP A 81 13.11 8.81 2.79
N ARG A 82 13.26 8.12 1.64
CA ARG A 82 13.46 6.67 1.58
C ARG A 82 14.75 6.18 2.24
N GLU A 83 15.65 7.07 2.62
CA GLU A 83 16.89 6.73 3.35
C GLU A 83 16.70 6.79 4.86
N LYS A 84 15.56 7.31 5.33
CA LYS A 84 15.30 7.51 6.76
C LYS A 84 14.32 6.48 7.27
N ILE A 85 14.72 5.74 8.30
CA ILE A 85 13.83 4.84 9.02
C ILE A 85 12.75 5.63 9.79
N SER A 86 11.52 5.19 9.60
CA SER A 86 10.29 5.62 10.26
C SER A 86 9.52 4.35 10.63
N PRO A 87 9.76 3.75 11.81
CA PRO A 87 9.16 2.48 12.19
C PRO A 87 7.63 2.52 12.11
N ARG A 88 7.03 1.52 11.46
CA ARG A 88 5.57 1.37 11.35
C ARG A 88 5.13 -0.04 11.67
N LYS A 89 4.06 -0.13 12.44
CA LYS A 89 3.34 -1.38 12.73
C LYS A 89 2.09 -1.48 11.85
N PRO A 90 1.68 -2.69 11.48
CA PRO A 90 0.48 -2.90 10.68
C PRO A 90 -0.77 -2.51 11.45
N HIS A 91 -1.85 -2.26 10.72
CA HIS A 91 -3.17 -2.04 11.31
C HIS A 91 -3.65 -3.30 12.03
N GLY A 92 -4.12 -3.15 13.27
CA GLY A 92 -4.55 -4.27 14.10
C GLY A 92 -5.75 -5.03 13.55
N PHE A 93 -5.89 -6.29 13.99
CA PHE A 93 -7.03 -7.14 13.65
C PHE A 93 -8.35 -6.47 14.04
N ARG A 94 -9.31 -6.51 13.12
CA ARG A 94 -10.63 -5.87 13.24
C ARG A 94 -10.59 -4.36 13.46
N SER A 95 -9.46 -3.70 13.22
CA SER A 95 -9.43 -2.25 13.23
C SER A 95 -10.16 -1.69 12.01
N GLN A 96 -10.92 -0.62 12.22
CA GLN A 96 -11.60 0.09 11.14
C GLN A 96 -10.65 1.09 10.49
N LYS A 97 -10.58 1.05 9.15
CA LYS A 97 -9.69 1.89 8.35
C LYS A 97 -10.40 2.39 7.11
N ARG A 98 -9.90 3.50 6.57
CA ARG A 98 -10.42 4.08 5.33
C ARG A 98 -9.38 3.99 4.24
N PHE A 99 -9.76 3.41 3.11
CA PHE A 99 -8.89 3.26 1.95
C PHE A 99 -9.52 3.88 0.70
N HIS A 100 -8.66 4.32 -0.21
CA HIS A 100 -9.04 4.79 -1.55
C HIS A 100 -8.52 3.88 -2.67
N ASN A 101 -7.49 3.08 -2.37
CA ASN A 101 -6.90 2.13 -3.29
C ASN A 101 -7.21 0.70 -2.81
N TYR A 102 -8.11 0.04 -3.53
CA TYR A 102 -8.55 -1.31 -3.22
C TYR A 102 -9.02 -2.03 -4.49
N GLU A 103 -9.03 -3.36 -4.44
CA GLU A 103 -9.59 -4.22 -5.48
C GLU A 103 -10.39 -5.38 -4.86
N PRO A 104 -11.34 -5.99 -5.58
CA PRO A 104 -12.06 -7.17 -5.10
C PRO A 104 -11.11 -8.31 -4.74
N TYR A 105 -11.32 -8.95 -3.60
CA TYR A 105 -10.54 -10.10 -3.15
C TYR A 105 -11.39 -11.37 -3.20
N LEU A 106 -10.98 -12.31 -4.04
CA LEU A 106 -11.69 -13.58 -4.27
C LEU A 106 -11.08 -14.77 -3.51
N GLY A 107 -10.00 -14.54 -2.77
CA GLY A 107 -9.30 -15.58 -2.00
C GLY A 107 -9.97 -15.90 -0.66
N ALA A 108 -9.46 -16.94 -0.01
CA ALA A 108 -9.80 -17.21 1.39
C ALA A 108 -9.10 -16.19 2.30
N THR A 109 -9.79 -15.72 3.33
CA THR A 109 -9.19 -14.83 4.34
C THR A 109 -8.28 -15.66 5.27
N PRO A 110 -6.96 -15.44 5.27
CA PRO A 110 -6.07 -16.15 6.19
C PRO A 110 -6.25 -15.65 7.63
N ASP A 111 -5.82 -16.46 8.61
CA ASP A 111 -5.75 -16.03 10.00
C ASP A 111 -4.85 -14.79 10.12
N TYR A 112 -5.32 -13.78 10.85
CA TYR A 112 -4.62 -12.51 10.97
C TYR A 112 -3.19 -12.70 11.49
N ARG A 113 -3.00 -13.50 12.54
CA ARG A 113 -1.70 -13.66 13.18
C ARG A 113 -0.73 -14.43 12.26
N GLN A 114 -1.20 -15.48 11.60
CA GLN A 114 -0.39 -16.22 10.62
C GLN A 114 0.00 -15.34 9.43
N SER A 115 -0.95 -14.57 8.89
CA SER A 115 -0.70 -13.64 7.78
C SER A 115 0.31 -12.55 8.15
N LEU A 116 0.19 -12.01 9.36
CA LEU A 116 1.11 -11.02 9.92
C LEU A 116 2.54 -11.56 10.06
N LEU A 117 2.70 -12.78 10.60
CA LEU A 117 4.00 -13.44 10.72
C LEU A 117 4.64 -13.68 9.34
N LYS A 118 3.84 -14.12 8.36
CA LYS A 118 4.32 -14.31 6.99
C LYS A 118 4.74 -12.98 6.34
N ALA A 119 3.96 -11.92 6.54
CA ALA A 119 4.23 -10.61 5.99
C ALA A 119 5.53 -10.00 6.55
N ILE A 120 5.75 -10.10 7.87
CA ILE A 120 6.99 -9.60 8.50
C ILE A 120 8.21 -10.42 8.10
N ASP A 121 8.10 -11.75 8.01
CA ASP A 121 9.19 -12.62 7.52
C ASP A 121 9.57 -12.26 6.08
N THR A 122 8.59 -11.97 5.23
CA THR A 122 8.81 -11.52 3.85
C THR A 122 9.50 -10.16 3.81
N ALA A 123 9.05 -9.20 4.62
CA ALA A 123 9.68 -7.88 4.70
C ALA A 123 11.14 -7.96 5.17
N MET A 124 11.42 -8.79 6.18
CA MET A 124 12.79 -9.05 6.67
C MET A 124 13.66 -9.67 5.59
N PHE A 125 13.16 -10.66 4.85
CA PHE A 125 13.90 -11.26 3.74
C PHE A 125 14.27 -10.22 2.68
N LEU A 126 13.33 -9.35 2.31
CA LEU A 126 13.57 -8.28 1.34
C LEU A 126 14.56 -7.22 1.86
N ALA A 127 14.48 -6.85 3.13
CA ALA A 127 15.45 -5.94 3.77
C ALA A 127 16.86 -6.57 3.79
N GLY A 128 16.96 -7.88 4.04
CA GLY A 128 18.19 -8.65 3.95
C GLY A 128 18.82 -8.65 2.56
N ILE A 129 18.01 -8.80 1.50
CA ILE A 129 18.49 -8.68 0.12
C ILE A 129 19.04 -7.28 -0.17
N ARG A 130 18.41 -6.22 0.36
CA ARG A 130 18.87 -4.84 0.19
C ARG A 130 20.10 -4.49 1.02
N GLY A 131 20.44 -5.31 2.02
CA GLY A 131 21.49 -4.99 2.99
C GLY A 131 21.11 -3.88 3.98
N ASP A 132 19.81 -3.63 4.15
CA ASP A 132 19.29 -2.57 5.03
C ASP A 132 19.25 -3.06 6.49
N ARG A 133 20.35 -2.82 7.21
CA ARG A 133 20.52 -3.28 8.60
C ARG A 133 19.56 -2.59 9.56
N GLU A 134 19.29 -1.30 9.38
CA GLU A 134 18.42 -0.56 10.29
C GLU A 134 16.97 -1.02 10.14
N GLU A 135 16.50 -1.25 8.90
CA GLU A 135 15.19 -1.84 8.65
C GLU A 135 15.07 -3.25 9.24
N LEU A 136 16.11 -4.09 9.10
CA LEU A 136 16.14 -5.42 9.70
C LEU A 136 16.02 -5.40 11.23
N GLU A 137 16.72 -4.50 11.91
CA GLU A 137 16.65 -4.37 13.37
C GLU A 137 15.24 -3.99 13.84
N VAL A 138 14.60 -3.05 13.14
CA VAL A 138 13.21 -2.65 13.41
C VAL A 138 12.24 -3.80 13.19
N LEU A 139 12.35 -4.50 12.06
CA LEU A 139 11.48 -5.62 11.73
C LEU A 139 11.70 -6.81 12.68
N GLN A 140 12.93 -7.10 13.08
CA GLN A 140 13.23 -8.14 14.06
C GLN A 140 12.59 -7.81 15.42
N SER A 141 12.71 -6.56 15.88
CA SER A 141 12.07 -6.10 17.13
C SER A 141 10.55 -6.29 17.08
N HIS A 142 9.91 -5.87 15.98
CA HIS A 142 8.48 -6.09 15.78
C HIS A 142 8.10 -7.58 15.78
N ARG A 143 8.92 -8.42 15.14
CA ARG A 143 8.68 -9.87 15.07
C ARG A 143 8.76 -10.53 16.45
N ASP A 144 9.74 -10.12 17.26
CA ASP A 144 9.94 -10.66 18.61
C ASP A 144 8.79 -10.30 19.57
N GLU A 145 8.11 -9.17 19.35
CA GLU A 145 6.87 -8.82 20.06
C GLU A 145 5.68 -9.73 19.71
N LEU A 146 5.66 -10.29 18.48
CA LEU A 146 4.54 -11.12 17.98
C LEU A 146 4.64 -12.59 18.40
N ILE A 147 5.83 -13.03 18.81
CA ILE A 147 6.07 -14.37 19.32
C ILE A 147 5.86 -14.33 20.83
N PRO A 148 4.87 -15.06 21.38
CA PRO A 148 4.70 -15.16 22.81
C PRO A 148 5.99 -15.72 23.39
N ARG A 149 6.62 -14.95 24.27
CA ARG A 149 7.74 -15.44 25.06
C ARG A 149 7.21 -16.63 25.83
N ALA A 150 7.74 -17.82 25.54
CA ALA A 150 7.52 -18.97 26.41
C ALA A 150 8.01 -18.55 27.80
N ILE A 151 7.09 -18.48 28.75
CA ILE A 151 7.44 -18.27 30.16
C ILE A 151 8.21 -19.54 30.54
N ALA A 152 9.51 -19.37 30.80
CA ALA A 152 10.39 -20.41 31.32
C ALA A 152 10.07 -20.70 32.79
#